data_AF-K2P2U2-F1
#
_entry.id   AF-K2P2U2-F1
#
_cell.length_a   1.000
_cell.length_b   1.000
_cell.length_c   1.000
_cell.angle_alpha   90.00
_cell.angle_beta   90.00
_cell.angle_gamma   90.00
#
_symmetry.space_group_name_H-M   'P 1'
#
loop_
_entity.id
_entity.type
_entity.pdbx_description
1 polymer ?
#
loop_
_entity_poly.entity_id
_entity_poly.type
_entity_poly.pdbx_seq_one_letter_code
_entity_poly.pdbx_strand_id
1 'polypeptide(L)'
;MAENRSKSDGFMLRFPDGLRDRIKEAARRHDRSMNAELIARITEHDNLHQFWMTADSEIAKLEAQASQAQELREEIEKLREKVEELRGQVAYQEGVTAAYRDSLLVFAQRMKGSKEDGETLLKEIAKEIAGRGKGEGSDE
;
A
#
# COMPACT_ATOMS: atom_id res chain seq x y z
N MET A 1 -7.28 -44.26 -43.23
CA MET A 1 -8.15 -43.14 -43.62
C MET A 1 -7.25 -41.90 -43.71
N ALA A 2 -6.82 -41.54 -44.91
CA ALA A 2 -6.03 -40.34 -45.13
C ALA A 2 -7.00 -39.17 -45.31
N GLU A 3 -7.07 -38.30 -44.30
CA GLU A 3 -7.90 -37.11 -44.35
C GLU A 3 -7.41 -36.21 -45.48
N ASN A 4 -8.26 -36.06 -46.49
CA ASN A 4 -7.93 -35.37 -47.71
C ASN A 4 -7.87 -33.87 -47.40
N ARG A 5 -6.65 -33.30 -47.31
CA ARG A 5 -6.42 -31.84 -47.20
C ARG A 5 -6.99 -31.04 -48.40
N SER A 6 -7.60 -31.72 -49.36
CA SER A 6 -8.11 -31.20 -50.63
C SER A 6 -9.47 -30.46 -50.53
N LYS A 7 -9.81 -29.88 -49.38
CA LYS A 7 -11.04 -29.08 -49.20
C LYS A 7 -10.81 -27.78 -48.43
N SER A 8 -9.65 -27.14 -48.60
CA SER A 8 -9.52 -25.75 -48.17
C SER A 8 -10.18 -24.85 -49.22
N ASP A 9 -11.22 -24.11 -48.83
CA ASP A 9 -11.80 -23.10 -49.70
C ASP A 9 -10.75 -22.02 -49.99
N GLY A 10 -10.55 -21.72 -51.27
CA GLY A 10 -9.44 -20.90 -51.74
C GLY A 10 -9.96 -19.57 -52.26
N PHE A 11 -9.55 -18.47 -51.65
CA PHE A 11 -9.95 -17.12 -52.07
C PHE A 11 -8.78 -16.38 -52.74
N MET A 12 -9.02 -15.81 -53.92
CA MET A 12 -8.02 -15.01 -54.63
C MET A 12 -8.08 -13.55 -54.18
N LEU A 13 -7.05 -13.11 -53.44
CA LEU A 13 -6.93 -11.73 -52.95
C LEU A 13 -6.14 -10.86 -53.94
N ARG A 14 -6.64 -9.64 -54.19
CA ARG A 14 -5.88 -8.57 -54.85
C ARG A 14 -5.35 -7.62 -53.79
N PHE A 15 -4.03 -7.63 -53.60
CA PHE A 15 -3.38 -6.74 -52.64
C PHE A 15 -3.07 -5.38 -53.29
N PRO A 16 -3.28 -4.26 -52.57
CA PRO A 16 -2.67 -2.99 -52.90
C PRO A 16 -1.14 -3.09 -52.93
N ASP A 17 -0.50 -2.16 -53.64
CA ASP A 17 0.96 -2.12 -53.78
C ASP A 17 1.67 -2.14 -52.42
N GLY A 18 2.70 -2.97 -52.31
CA GLY A 18 3.52 -3.14 -51.10
C GLY A 18 2.85 -3.91 -49.94
N LEU A 19 1.52 -4.11 -49.93
CA LEU A 19 0.86 -4.79 -48.81
C LEU A 19 1.25 -6.27 -48.74
N ARG A 20 1.41 -6.94 -49.88
CA ARG A 20 1.80 -8.35 -49.94
C ARG A 20 3.19 -8.58 -49.32
N ASP A 21 4.14 -7.69 -49.60
CA ASP A 21 5.50 -7.80 -49.06
C ASP A 21 5.53 -7.54 -47.55
N ARG A 22 4.72 -6.59 -47.07
CA ARG A 22 4.55 -6.35 -45.62
C ARG A 22 4.02 -7.58 -44.88
N ILE A 23 3.02 -8.27 -45.45
CA ILE A 23 2.47 -9.50 -44.85
C ILE A 23 3.50 -10.62 -44.92
N LYS A 24 4.24 -10.74 -46.03
CA LYS A 24 5.32 -11.73 -46.17
C LYS A 24 6.39 -11.58 -45.08
N GLU A 25 6.77 -10.33 -44.80
CA GLU A 25 7.77 -10.03 -43.78
C GLU A 25 7.24 -10.26 -42.36
N ALA A 26 5.97 -9.91 -42.09
CA ALA A 26 5.34 -10.24 -40.81
C ALA A 26 5.25 -11.75 -40.58
N ALA A 27 4.86 -12.52 -41.60
CA ALA A 27 4.80 -13.98 -41.54
C ALA A 27 6.17 -14.60 -41.24
N ARG A 28 7.25 -14.08 -41.84
CA ARG A 28 8.63 -14.47 -41.51
C ARG A 28 8.99 -14.17 -40.06
N ARG A 29 8.66 -12.97 -39.56
CA ARG A 29 8.92 -12.59 -38.16
C ARG A 29 8.18 -13.46 -37.14
N HIS A 30 7.04 -14.03 -37.53
CA HIS A 30 6.24 -14.89 -36.66
C HIS A 30 6.45 -16.39 -36.92
N ASP A 31 7.42 -16.76 -37.76
CA ASP A 31 7.71 -18.16 -38.17
C ASP A 31 6.46 -18.90 -38.70
N ARG A 32 5.65 -18.20 -39.51
CA ARG A 32 4.39 -18.69 -40.08
C ARG A 32 4.40 -18.59 -41.60
N SER A 33 3.56 -19.41 -42.25
CA SER A 33 3.25 -19.17 -43.66
C SER A 33 2.44 -17.88 -43.82
N MET A 34 2.53 -17.24 -44.99
CA MET A 34 1.73 -16.04 -45.29
C MET A 34 0.23 -16.27 -45.09
N ASN A 35 -0.27 -17.46 -45.46
CA ASN A 35 -1.67 -17.82 -45.26
C ASN A 35 -2.03 -17.95 -43.77
N ALA A 36 -1.14 -18.56 -42.97
CA ALA A 36 -1.35 -18.66 -41.52
C ALA A 36 -1.33 -17.29 -40.83
N GLU A 37 -0.48 -16.35 -41.29
CA GLU A 37 -0.46 -14.97 -40.79
C GLU A 37 -1.74 -14.20 -41.15
N LEU A 38 -2.24 -14.37 -42.38
CA LEU A 38 -3.52 -13.78 -42.81
C LEU A 38 -4.69 -14.30 -41.97
N ILE A 39 -4.77 -15.62 -41.78
CA ILE A 39 -5.81 -16.23 -40.96
C ILE A 39 -5.71 -15.70 -39.53
N ALA A 40 -4.52 -15.71 -38.92
CA ALA A 40 -4.32 -15.23 -37.55
C ALA A 40 -4.85 -13.80 -37.37
N ARG A 41 -4.50 -12.87 -38.27
CA ARG A 41 -4.97 -11.49 -38.21
C ARG A 41 -6.49 -11.36 -38.35
N ILE A 42 -7.08 -12.14 -39.26
CA ILE A 42 -8.54 -12.12 -39.45
C ILE A 42 -9.24 -12.70 -38.22
N THR A 43 -8.74 -13.80 -37.65
CA THR A 43 -9.32 -14.40 -36.44
C THR A 43 -9.14 -13.53 -35.21
N GLU A 44 -8.06 -12.76 -35.14
CA GLU A 44 -7.81 -11.82 -34.05
C GLU A 44 -8.60 -10.51 -34.21
N HIS A 45 -9.11 -10.20 -35.40
CA HIS A 45 -9.85 -8.96 -35.66
C HIS A 45 -11.03 -8.78 -34.71
N ASP A 46 -11.84 -9.82 -34.53
CA ASP A 46 -13.03 -9.73 -33.67
C ASP A 46 -12.63 -9.57 -32.20
N ASN A 47 -11.58 -10.26 -31.76
CA ASN A 47 -11.04 -10.11 -30.41
C ASN A 47 -10.50 -8.70 -30.17
N LEU A 48 -9.75 -8.16 -31.14
CA LEU A 48 -9.23 -6.80 -31.09
C LEU A 48 -10.38 -5.79 -31.07
N HIS A 49 -11.39 -5.98 -31.92
CA HIS A 49 -12.56 -5.09 -31.98
C HIS A 49 -13.32 -5.07 -30.65
N GLN A 50 -13.57 -6.24 -30.06
CA GLN A 50 -14.20 -6.34 -28.73
C GLN A 50 -13.34 -5.65 -27.66
N PHE A 51 -12.02 -5.88 -27.66
CA PHE A 51 -11.11 -5.20 -26.74
C PHE A 51 -11.22 -3.68 -26.86
N TRP A 52 -11.15 -3.12 -28.08
CA TRP A 52 -11.29 -1.68 -28.31
C TRP A 52 -12.66 -1.13 -27.88
N MET A 53 -13.73 -1.88 -28.10
CA MET A 53 -15.08 -1.48 -27.67
C MET A 53 -15.22 -1.43 -26.14
N THR A 54 -14.49 -2.28 -25.42
CA THR A 54 -14.54 -2.35 -23.95
C THR A 54 -13.45 -1.55 -23.25
N ALA A 55 -12.39 -1.15 -23.98
CA ALA A 55 -11.20 -0.52 -23.41
C ALA A 55 -11.54 0.74 -22.60
N ASP A 56 -12.39 1.62 -23.14
CA ASP A 56 -12.80 2.85 -22.45
C ASP A 56 -13.51 2.55 -21.13
N SER A 57 -14.38 1.54 -21.11
CA SER A 57 -15.08 1.13 -19.88
C SER A 57 -14.15 0.52 -18.84
N GLU A 58 -13.12 -0.20 -19.28
CA GLU A 58 -12.15 -0.82 -18.38
C GLU A 58 -11.16 0.21 -17.83
N ILE A 59 -10.74 1.16 -18.66
CA ILE A 59 -9.95 2.33 -18.24
C ILE A 59 -10.72 3.12 -17.17
N ALA A 60 -12.01 3.43 -17.41
CA ALA A 60 -12.83 4.14 -16.43
C ALA A 60 -12.95 3.40 -15.09
N LYS A 61 -13.06 2.06 -15.10
CA LYS A 61 -13.05 1.27 -13.87
C LYS A 61 -11.70 1.34 -13.14
N LEU A 62 -10.60 1.23 -13.88
CA LEU A 62 -9.25 1.30 -13.32
C LEU A 62 -8.97 2.68 -12.72
N GLU A 63 -9.42 3.75 -13.37
CA GLU A 63 -9.33 5.12 -12.85
C GLU A 63 -10.13 5.30 -11.56
N ALA A 64 -11.37 4.77 -11.51
CA ALA A 64 -12.18 4.81 -10.30
C ALA A 64 -11.53 4.03 -9.14
N GLN A 65 -10.99 2.85 -9.42
CA GLN A 65 -10.25 2.05 -8.44
C GLN A 65 -8.99 2.76 -7.95
N ALA A 66 -8.25 3.42 -8.84
CA ALA A 66 -7.06 4.20 -8.49
C ALA A 66 -7.42 5.38 -7.56
N SER A 67 -8.51 6.09 -7.86
CA SER A 67 -9.02 7.17 -6.99
C SER A 67 -9.38 6.65 -5.59
N GLN A 68 -10.13 5.56 -5.51
CA GLN A 68 -10.50 4.94 -4.24
C GLN A 68 -9.27 4.48 -3.44
N ALA A 69 -8.28 3.90 -4.12
CA ALA A 69 -7.03 3.48 -3.49
C ALA A 69 -6.23 4.66 -2.95
N GLN A 70 -6.29 5.83 -3.61
CA GLN A 70 -5.65 7.05 -3.13
C GLN A 70 -6.33 7.56 -1.86
N GLU A 71 -7.67 7.63 -1.82
CA GLU A 71 -8.42 8.06 -0.63
C GLU A 71 -8.11 7.17 0.58
N LEU A 72 -8.10 5.84 0.40
CA LEU A 72 -7.75 4.90 1.47
C LEU A 72 -6.31 5.09 1.97
N ARG A 73 -5.36 5.43 1.07
CA ARG A 73 -3.97 5.72 1.48
C ARG A 73 -3.89 6.97 2.33
N GLU A 74 -4.61 8.02 1.97
CA GLU A 74 -4.66 9.26 2.75
C GLU A 74 -5.29 9.03 4.13
N GLU A 75 -6.32 8.20 4.22
CA GLU A 75 -6.93 7.81 5.50
C GLU A 75 -5.97 6.99 6.37
N ILE A 76 -5.27 6.02 5.78
CA ILE A 76 -4.24 5.23 6.49
C ILE A 76 -3.15 6.14 7.06
N GLU A 77 -2.73 7.17 6.32
CA GLU A 77 -1.70 8.08 6.80
C GLU A 77 -2.17 8.93 7.98
N LYS A 78 -3.39 9.46 7.93
CA LYS A 78 -4.01 10.16 9.08
C LYS A 78 -4.13 9.25 10.31
N LEU A 79 -4.51 7.99 10.11
CA LEU A 79 -4.60 7.02 11.19
C LEU A 79 -3.21 6.70 11.78
N ARG A 80 -2.17 6.63 10.95
CA ARG A 80 -0.79 6.43 11.42
C ARG A 80 -0.31 7.59 12.27
N GLU A 81 -0.54 8.83 11.82
CA GLU A 81 -0.23 10.02 12.62
C GLU A 81 -0.95 9.98 13.97
N LYS A 82 -2.23 9.60 13.98
CA LYS A 82 -3.00 9.50 15.22
C LYS A 82 -2.48 8.40 16.16
N VAL A 83 -2.08 7.25 15.60
CA VAL A 83 -1.48 6.17 16.39
C VAL A 83 -0.18 6.64 17.02
N GLU A 84 0.64 7.41 16.32
CA GLU A 84 1.90 7.91 16.86
C GLU A 84 1.67 8.96 17.96
N GLU A 85 0.70 9.85 17.79
CA GLU A 85 0.28 10.79 18.84
C GLU A 85 -0.17 10.04 20.11
N LEU A 86 -1.03 9.03 19.96
CA LEU A 86 -1.52 8.23 21.09
C LEU A 86 -0.39 7.46 21.77
N ARG A 87 0.58 6.94 21.00
CA ARG A 87 1.79 6.30 21.55
C ARG A 87 2.60 7.28 22.38
N GLY A 88 2.79 8.51 21.92
CA GLY A 88 3.46 9.56 22.69
C GLY A 88 2.74 9.86 24.01
N GLN A 89 1.41 9.92 23.99
CA GLN A 89 0.61 10.12 25.20
C GLN A 89 0.74 8.96 26.19
N VAL A 90 0.74 7.72 25.70
CA VAL A 90 0.94 6.54 26.56
C VAL A 90 2.33 6.55 27.17
N ALA A 91 3.39 6.84 26.40
CA ALA A 91 4.75 6.94 26.91
C ALA A 91 4.88 8.02 28.00
N TYR A 92 4.22 9.17 27.81
CA TYR A 92 4.17 10.22 28.83
C TYR A 92 3.49 9.71 30.12
N GLN A 93 2.36 9.02 30.02
CA GLN A 93 1.67 8.47 31.19
C GLN A 93 2.48 7.38 31.90
N GLU A 94 3.18 6.53 31.16
CA GLU A 94 4.08 5.52 31.72
C GLU A 94 5.24 6.17 32.49
N GLY A 95 5.86 7.21 31.94
CA GLY A 95 6.90 7.98 32.62
C GLY A 95 6.42 8.61 33.94
N VAL A 96 5.24 9.25 33.91
CA VAL A 96 4.61 9.82 35.12
C VAL A 96 4.33 8.72 36.17
N THR A 97 3.84 7.57 35.72
CA THR A 97 3.52 6.44 36.60
C THR A 97 4.79 5.84 37.22
N ALA A 98 5.87 5.73 36.45
CA ALA A 98 7.17 5.27 36.93
C ALA A 98 7.74 6.24 37.98
N ALA A 99 7.73 7.55 37.71
CA ALA A 99 8.18 8.57 38.66
C ALA A 99 7.37 8.55 39.96
N TYR A 100 6.06 8.36 39.87
CA TYR A 100 5.19 8.22 41.04
C TYR A 100 5.49 6.94 41.83
N ARG A 101 5.69 5.81 41.14
CA ARG A 101 6.08 4.53 41.76
C ARG A 101 7.41 4.64 42.50
N ASP A 102 8.43 5.25 41.90
CA ASP A 102 9.74 5.42 42.50
C ASP A 102 9.68 6.29 43.75
N SER A 103 8.88 7.36 43.70
CA SER A 103 8.65 8.24 44.84
C SER A 103 7.98 7.50 46.01
N LEU A 104 7.00 6.64 45.73
CA LEU A 104 6.35 5.80 46.74
C LEU A 104 7.32 4.75 47.34
N LEU A 105 8.22 4.19 46.53
CA LEU A 105 9.24 3.25 47.02
C LEU A 105 10.23 3.94 47.97
N VAL A 106 10.72 5.12 47.60
CA VAL A 106 11.60 5.93 48.47
C VAL A 106 10.91 6.28 49.78
N PHE A 107 9.64 6.71 49.72
CA PHE A 107 8.83 6.96 50.92
C PHE A 107 8.71 5.72 51.82
N ALA A 108 8.32 4.58 51.24
CA ALA A 108 8.13 3.33 51.99
C ALA A 108 9.43 2.83 52.65
N GLN A 109 10.58 2.99 51.97
CA GLN A 109 11.89 2.65 52.54
C GLN A 109 12.24 3.55 53.72
N ARG A 110 11.96 4.86 53.63
CA ARG A 110 12.29 5.82 54.68
C ARG A 110 11.36 5.68 55.90
N MET A 111 10.09 5.36 55.68
CA MET A 111 9.13 5.02 56.73
C MET A 111 9.52 3.75 57.51
N LYS A 112 10.12 2.74 56.85
CA LYS A 112 10.61 1.53 57.53
C LYS A 112 11.79 1.77 58.48
N GLY A 113 12.50 2.90 58.32
CA GLY A 113 13.69 3.25 59.10
C GLY A 113 13.52 4.42 60.07
N SER A 114 12.38 5.12 60.07
CA SER A 114 12.17 6.35 60.85
C SER A 114 11.14 6.18 61.98
N LYS A 115 11.32 6.93 63.08
CA LYS A 115 10.34 7.13 64.15
C LYS A 115 9.47 8.38 63.94
N GLU A 116 9.65 9.09 62.82
CA GLU A 116 8.95 10.34 62.52
C GLU A 116 7.51 10.11 62.05
N ASP A 117 6.63 11.07 62.37
CA ASP A 117 5.23 11.07 61.96
C ASP A 117 5.10 11.13 60.43
N GLY A 118 4.34 10.19 59.87
CA GLY A 118 4.22 9.99 58.42
C GLY A 118 3.72 11.21 57.64
N GLU A 119 2.97 12.12 58.27
CA GLU A 119 2.54 13.39 57.66
C GLU A 119 3.71 14.32 57.32
N THR A 120 4.78 14.31 58.12
CA THR A 120 5.94 15.18 57.93
C THR A 120 6.77 14.71 56.75
N LEU A 121 6.97 13.39 56.64
CA LEU A 121 7.62 12.76 55.48
C LEU A 121 6.83 12.96 54.18
N LEU A 122 5.50 12.89 54.23
CA LEU A 122 4.66 13.14 53.05
C LEU A 122 4.80 14.58 52.53
N LYS A 123 4.88 15.58 53.43
CA LYS A 123 5.09 16.98 53.04
C LYS A 123 6.47 17.22 52.42
N GLU A 124 7.53 16.57 52.91
CA GLU A 124 8.86 16.70 52.32
C GLU A 124 8.95 16.05 50.94
N ILE A 125 8.39 14.85 50.77
CA ILE A 125 8.41 14.15 49.48
C ILE A 125 7.57 14.88 48.44
N ALA A 126 6.39 15.40 48.82
CA ALA A 126 5.60 16.25 47.94
C ALA A 126 6.38 17.50 47.47
N LYS A 127 7.24 18.06 48.34
CA LYS A 127 8.10 19.21 48.03
C LYS A 127 9.26 18.81 47.10
N GLU A 128 9.80 17.61 47.24
CA GLU A 128 10.88 17.07 46.39
C GLU A 128 10.37 16.68 44.99
N ILE A 129 9.19 16.05 44.88
CA ILE A 129 8.52 15.73 43.60
C ILE A 129 8.15 17.01 42.86
N ALA A 130 7.59 18.01 43.55
CA ALA A 130 7.29 19.32 42.97
C ALA A 130 8.54 20.09 42.51
N GLY A 131 9.71 19.77 43.09
CA GLY A 131 11.02 20.29 42.68
C GLY A 131 11.58 19.61 41.43
N ARG A 132 11.37 18.30 41.26
CA ARG A 132 11.86 17.54 40.09
C ARG A 132 11.02 17.75 38.82
N GLY A 133 9.70 17.91 38.95
CA GLY A 133 8.80 18.14 37.80
C GLY A 133 8.98 19.48 37.06
N LYS A 134 9.80 20.40 37.58
CA LYS A 134 10.12 21.69 36.92
C LYS A 134 11.38 21.64 36.03
N GLY A 135 12.11 20.53 36.00
CA GLY A 135 13.41 20.43 35.32
C GLY A 135 13.42 19.74 33.95
N GLU A 136 12.35 19.07 33.52
CA GLU A 136 12.37 18.23 32.31
C GLU A 136 11.46 18.73 31.16
N GLY A 137 11.02 20.00 31.21
CA GLY A 137 10.15 20.61 30.18
C GLY A 137 10.74 21.80 29.43
N SER A 138 12.05 22.05 29.54
CA SER A 138 12.71 23.17 28.88
C SER A 138 14.09 22.77 28.38
N ASP A 139 14.13 22.00 27.31
CA ASP A 139 15.10 22.19 26.22
C ASP A 139 14.62 21.40 25.00
N GLU A 140 14.49 22.14 23.88
CA GLU A 140 14.34 21.75 22.47
C GLU A 140 13.01 21.18 21.95
#